data_AF-A0A7Y7CIB3-F1
#
_entry.id   AF-A0A7Y7CIB3-F1
#
_cell.length_a   1.000
_cell.length_b   1.000
_cell.length_c   1.000
_cell.angle_alpha   90.00
_cell.angle_beta   90.00
_cell.angle_gamma   90.00
#
_symmetry.space_group_name_H-M   'P 1'
#
loop_
_entity.id
_entity.type
_entity.pdbx_description
1 polymer ?
#
loop_
_entity_poly.entity_id
_entity_poly.type
_entity_poly.pdbx_seq_one_letter_code
_entity_poly.pdbx_strand_id
1 'polypeptide(L)'
;MDWQISYDKEVEIKLLPHLKKFILKFYKQQEPICVDFNTSLGTAFNSVLRKKISYRKDRERYTASTRFLLNQDLSNLSLQHAYLVAFNVEYDRHFMDAVCVWVEAQANLNLNESQAVRNFLAYYNISESEYSFDSLRTKYNRWKTDYYKRKRKPVNN
;
A
#
# COMPACT_ATOMS: atom_id res chain seq x y z
N MET A 1 -1.72 -14.79 -30.07
CA MET A 1 -2.82 -15.33 -29.24
C MET A 1 -2.92 -14.43 -28.03
N ASP A 2 -3.91 -13.55 -28.02
CA ASP A 2 -4.20 -12.73 -26.85
C ASP A 2 -4.97 -13.60 -25.85
N TRP A 3 -4.31 -13.93 -24.75
CA TRP A 3 -4.96 -14.61 -23.65
C TRP A 3 -5.93 -13.62 -23.00
N GLN A 4 -7.23 -13.83 -23.22
CA GLN A 4 -8.28 -13.02 -22.63
C GLN A 4 -8.33 -13.34 -21.13
N ILE A 5 -7.94 -12.41 -20.27
CA ILE A 5 -8.00 -12.59 -18.81
C ILE A 5 -9.47 -12.49 -18.39
N SER A 6 -10.01 -13.55 -17.77
CA SER A 6 -11.35 -13.53 -17.16
C SER A 6 -11.28 -13.08 -15.70
N TYR A 7 -12.27 -12.28 -15.30
CA TYR A 7 -12.49 -11.84 -13.92
C TYR A 7 -13.76 -12.50 -13.40
N ASP A 8 -13.61 -13.42 -12.45
CA ASP A 8 -14.69 -14.34 -12.09
C ASP A 8 -15.33 -13.99 -10.74
N LYS A 9 -14.71 -13.09 -9.96
CA LYS A 9 -15.13 -12.78 -8.59
C LYS A 9 -14.91 -11.33 -8.23
N GLU A 10 -15.99 -10.67 -7.81
CA GLU A 10 -15.94 -9.34 -7.19
C GLU A 10 -15.86 -9.46 -5.67
N VAL A 11 -14.98 -8.67 -5.05
CA VAL A 11 -14.77 -8.66 -3.60
C VAL A 11 -14.69 -7.25 -3.08
N GLU A 12 -15.35 -7.00 -1.95
CA GLU A 12 -15.33 -5.71 -1.27
C GLU A 12 -14.36 -5.76 -0.09
N ILE A 13 -13.37 -4.86 -0.08
CA ILE A 13 -12.36 -4.75 0.97
C ILE A 13 -12.44 -3.38 1.62
N LYS A 14 -12.55 -3.36 2.96
CA LYS A 14 -12.44 -2.13 3.73
C LYS A 14 -10.97 -1.78 3.96
N LEU A 15 -10.62 -0.54 3.60
CA LEU A 15 -9.28 0.02 3.66
C LEU A 15 -9.23 1.25 4.57
N LEU A 16 -8.01 1.62 4.96
CA LEU A 16 -7.74 2.97 5.42
C LEU A 16 -7.96 3.96 4.26
N PRO A 17 -8.56 5.15 4.50
CA PRO A 17 -8.90 6.10 3.42
C PRO A 17 -7.73 6.49 2.52
N HIS A 18 -6.56 6.77 3.10
CA HIS A 18 -5.35 7.12 2.35
C HIS A 18 -4.83 5.97 1.48
N LEU A 19 -4.98 4.71 1.93
CA LEU A 19 -4.58 3.55 1.14
C LEU A 19 -5.47 3.36 -0.07
N LYS A 20 -6.79 3.60 0.04
CA LYS A 20 -7.68 3.60 -1.12
C LYS A 20 -7.22 4.59 -2.19
N LYS A 21 -6.98 5.86 -1.79
CA LYS A 21 -6.50 6.90 -2.71
C LYS A 21 -5.14 6.55 -3.32
N PHE A 22 -4.24 6.03 -2.50
CA PHE A 22 -2.93 5.56 -2.94
C PHE A 22 -3.05 4.45 -3.99
N ILE A 23 -3.79 3.37 -3.72
CA ILE A 23 -3.93 2.22 -4.63
C ILE A 23 -4.51 2.67 -5.97
N LEU A 24 -5.62 3.42 -5.96
CA LEU A 24 -6.28 3.90 -7.19
C LEU A 24 -5.32 4.72 -8.06
N LYS A 25 -4.58 5.64 -7.44
CA LYS A 25 -3.65 6.51 -8.18
C LYS A 25 -2.36 5.81 -8.59
N PHE A 26 -1.79 4.97 -7.73
CA PHE A 26 -0.53 4.26 -7.97
C PHE A 26 -0.69 3.25 -9.12
N TYR A 27 -1.78 2.49 -9.14
CA TYR A 27 -2.07 1.54 -10.21
C TYR A 27 -2.78 2.17 -11.41
N LYS A 28 -3.15 3.46 -11.33
CA LYS A 28 -3.90 4.19 -12.36
C LYS A 28 -5.21 3.49 -12.75
N GLN A 29 -5.92 2.96 -11.76
CA GLN A 29 -7.18 2.25 -11.97
C GLN A 29 -8.35 3.01 -11.34
N GLN A 30 -9.54 2.72 -11.84
CA GLN A 30 -10.81 3.12 -11.22
C GLN A 30 -11.47 1.90 -10.58
N GLU A 31 -12.54 2.12 -9.81
CA GLU A 31 -13.30 1.00 -9.27
C GLU A 31 -14.28 0.42 -10.31
N PRO A 32 -14.45 -0.91 -10.35
CA PRO A 32 -13.75 -1.89 -9.53
C PRO A 32 -12.31 -2.14 -10.03
N ILE A 33 -11.38 -2.36 -9.09
CA ILE A 33 -9.95 -2.50 -9.37
C ILE A 33 -9.69 -3.92 -9.89
N CYS A 34 -9.15 -4.04 -11.10
CA CYS A 34 -8.78 -5.31 -11.71
C CYS A 34 -7.47 -5.83 -11.14
N VAL A 35 -7.51 -7.03 -10.56
CA VAL A 35 -6.39 -7.70 -9.91
C VAL A 35 -5.99 -8.94 -10.71
N ASP A 36 -4.90 -8.81 -11.44
CA ASP A 36 -4.28 -9.93 -12.16
C ASP A 36 -3.17 -10.53 -11.33
N PHE A 37 -3.09 -11.87 -11.28
CA PHE A 37 -2.10 -12.59 -10.48
C PHE A 37 -0.64 -12.14 -10.75
N ASN A 38 -0.32 -11.84 -12.01
CA ASN A 38 1.03 -11.46 -12.46
C ASN A 38 1.39 -9.98 -12.24
N THR A 39 0.48 -9.18 -11.67
CA THR A 39 0.76 -7.78 -11.32
C THR A 39 1.33 -7.67 -9.91
N SER A 40 1.96 -6.55 -9.58
CA SER A 40 2.38 -6.27 -8.20
C SER A 40 1.18 -6.22 -7.24
N LEU A 41 0.02 -5.74 -7.69
CA LEU A 41 -1.23 -5.79 -6.95
C LEU A 41 -1.68 -7.24 -6.68
N GLY A 42 -1.67 -8.10 -7.69
CA GLY A 42 -2.00 -9.52 -7.55
C GLY A 42 -1.01 -10.28 -6.68
N THR A 43 0.28 -9.96 -6.77
CA THR A 43 1.33 -10.53 -5.90
C THR A 43 1.09 -10.15 -4.44
N ALA A 44 0.72 -8.90 -4.16
CA ALA A 44 0.37 -8.45 -2.82
C ALA A 44 -0.91 -9.17 -2.30
N PHE A 45 -1.94 -9.29 -3.14
CA PHE A 45 -3.15 -10.07 -2.84
C PHE A 45 -2.81 -11.52 -2.49
N ASN A 46 -2.04 -12.20 -3.34
CA ASN A 46 -1.64 -13.60 -3.14
C ASN A 46 -0.82 -13.77 -1.86
N SER A 47 0.13 -12.86 -1.59
CA SER A 47 0.92 -12.83 -0.34
C SER A 47 0.02 -12.74 0.88
N VAL A 48 -0.96 -11.83 0.85
CA VAL A 48 -1.93 -11.64 1.94
C VAL A 48 -2.80 -12.87 2.14
N LEU A 49 -3.33 -13.45 1.06
CA LEU A 49 -4.23 -14.60 1.11
C LEU A 49 -3.54 -15.88 1.59
N ARG A 50 -2.23 -16.00 1.36
CA ARG A 50 -1.42 -17.15 1.83
C ARG A 50 -0.90 -17.01 3.26
N LYS A 51 -0.87 -15.79 3.81
CA LYS A 51 -0.41 -15.55 5.18
C LYS A 51 -1.43 -16.11 6.19
N LYS A 52 -1.06 -17.22 6.86
CA LYS A 52 -1.79 -17.77 8.02
C LYS A 52 -1.48 -16.95 9.27
N ILE A 53 -2.00 -15.73 9.35
CA ILE A 53 -1.77 -14.84 10.50
C ILE A 53 -3.10 -14.55 11.19
N SER A 54 -3.12 -14.74 12.52
CA SER A 54 -4.24 -14.32 13.36
C SER A 54 -4.10 -12.83 13.67
N TYR A 55 -5.07 -12.04 13.23
CA TYR A 55 -5.14 -10.62 13.55
C TYR A 55 -6.22 -10.37 14.61
N ARG A 56 -5.91 -9.49 15.58
CA ARG A 56 -6.95 -8.95 16.46
C ARG A 56 -7.94 -8.15 15.61
N LYS A 57 -9.24 -8.28 15.90
CA LYS A 57 -10.31 -7.53 15.25
C LYS A 57 -10.19 -6.05 15.64
N ASP A 58 -9.37 -5.31 14.91
CA ASP A 58 -9.27 -3.86 15.06
C ASP A 58 -10.10 -3.22 13.94
N ARG A 59 -11.41 -3.08 14.17
CA ARG A 59 -12.40 -2.79 13.11
C ARG A 59 -12.66 -1.30 12.87
N GLU A 60 -12.33 -0.43 13.82
CA GLU A 60 -12.84 0.95 13.83
C GLU A 60 -12.16 1.87 12.80
N ARG A 61 -10.97 1.51 12.32
CA ARG A 61 -10.17 2.38 11.44
C ARG A 61 -10.37 2.17 9.93
N TYR A 62 -10.93 1.04 9.50
CA TYR A 62 -11.09 0.71 8.07
C TYR A 62 -12.45 1.19 7.54
N THR A 63 -12.53 2.47 7.19
CA THR A 63 -13.79 3.14 6.84
C THR A 63 -14.03 3.24 5.33
N ALA A 64 -13.00 3.11 4.49
CA ALA A 64 -13.13 3.27 3.05
C ALA A 64 -13.33 1.92 2.35
N SER A 65 -14.50 1.69 1.76
CA SER A 65 -14.75 0.49 0.98
C SER A 65 -14.20 0.62 -0.45
N THR A 66 -13.62 -0.46 -1.00
CA THR A 66 -13.10 -0.54 -2.37
C THR A 66 -13.43 -1.89 -2.96
N ARG A 67 -13.92 -1.90 -4.21
CA ARG A 67 -14.28 -3.13 -4.94
C ARG A 67 -13.12 -3.60 -5.82
N PHE A 68 -12.86 -4.89 -5.80
CA PHE A 68 -11.81 -5.54 -6.58
C PHE A 68 -12.39 -6.66 -7.43
N LEU A 69 -11.99 -6.74 -8.69
CA LEU A 69 -12.25 -7.87 -9.59
C LEU A 69 -11.03 -8.77 -9.60
N LEU A 70 -11.19 -10.00 -9.14
CA LEU A 70 -10.13 -10.99 -9.08
C LEU A 70 -10.13 -11.86 -10.34
N ASN A 71 -8.96 -12.11 -10.91
CA ASN A 71 -8.82 -13.12 -11.95
C ASN A 71 -9.11 -14.53 -11.39
N GLN A 72 -9.25 -15.53 -12.28
CA GLN A 72 -9.57 -16.90 -11.90
C GLN A 72 -8.60 -17.50 -10.86
N ASP A 73 -7.29 -17.24 -11.00
CA ASP A 73 -6.26 -17.75 -10.09
C ASP A 73 -6.46 -17.27 -8.64
N LEU A 74 -6.84 -16.00 -8.48
CA LEU A 74 -7.08 -15.39 -7.16
C LEU A 74 -8.49 -15.68 -6.64
N SER A 75 -9.46 -15.90 -7.53
CA SER A 75 -10.86 -16.16 -7.19
C SER A 75 -11.04 -17.44 -6.36
N ASN A 76 -10.18 -18.43 -6.62
CA ASN A 76 -10.12 -19.71 -5.91
C ASN A 76 -9.66 -19.59 -4.45
N LEU A 77 -9.17 -18.43 -4.01
CA LEU A 77 -8.72 -18.20 -2.65
C LEU A 77 -9.88 -17.72 -1.76
N SER A 78 -10.02 -18.32 -0.57
CA SER A 78 -11.05 -17.91 0.40
C SER A 78 -10.69 -16.57 1.03
N LEU A 79 -11.62 -15.63 1.09
CA LEU A 79 -11.41 -14.34 1.75
C LEU A 79 -12.01 -14.34 3.16
N GLN A 80 -11.14 -14.51 4.16
CA GLN A 80 -11.48 -14.34 5.57
C GLN A 80 -11.22 -12.90 6.04
N HIS A 81 -11.92 -12.48 7.10
CA HIS A 81 -11.78 -11.14 7.68
C HIS A 81 -10.35 -10.80 8.10
N ALA A 82 -9.57 -11.79 8.58
CA ALA A 82 -8.17 -11.62 8.93
C ALA A 82 -7.31 -11.12 7.74
N TYR A 83 -7.68 -11.48 6.51
CA TYR A 83 -6.97 -11.04 5.31
C TYR A 83 -7.20 -9.56 4.99
N LEU A 84 -8.33 -8.97 5.41
CA LEU A 84 -8.55 -7.52 5.25
C LEU A 84 -7.54 -6.70 6.05
N VAL A 85 -7.25 -7.15 7.28
CA VAL A 85 -6.25 -6.51 8.15
C VAL A 85 -4.85 -6.69 7.55
N ALA A 86 -4.52 -7.91 7.13
CA ALA A 86 -3.26 -8.21 6.46
C ALA A 86 -3.06 -7.36 5.20
N PHE A 87 -4.10 -7.16 4.41
CA PHE A 87 -4.07 -6.34 3.21
C PHE A 87 -3.73 -4.89 3.52
N ASN A 88 -4.41 -4.28 4.51
CA ASN A 88 -4.10 -2.93 4.95
C ASN A 88 -2.65 -2.80 5.46
N VAL A 89 -2.16 -3.80 6.21
CA VAL A 89 -0.77 -3.79 6.71
C VAL A 89 0.24 -3.91 5.57
N GLU A 90 -0.02 -4.78 4.59
CA GLU A 90 0.84 -4.93 3.42
C GLU A 90 0.87 -3.63 2.59
N TYR A 91 -0.29 -3.01 2.39
CA TYR A 91 -0.38 -1.76 1.64
C TYR A 91 0.13 -0.53 2.38
N ASP A 92 0.06 -0.48 3.72
CA ASP A 92 0.76 0.56 4.49
C ASP A 92 2.28 0.48 4.29
N ARG A 93 2.83 -0.74 4.14
CA ARG A 93 4.25 -0.91 3.79
C ARG A 93 4.55 -0.38 2.39
N HIS A 94 3.78 -0.79 1.37
CA HIS A 94 3.96 -0.29 0.01
C HIS A 94 3.81 1.24 -0.08
N PHE A 95 2.84 1.80 0.64
CA PHE A 95 2.65 3.24 0.77
C PHE A 95 3.89 3.90 1.34
N MET A 96 4.44 3.38 2.45
CA MET A 96 5.65 3.92 3.05
C MET A 96 6.88 3.77 2.14
N ASP A 97 7.02 2.66 1.42
CA ASP A 97 8.12 2.49 0.46
C ASP A 97 8.04 3.56 -0.66
N ALA A 98 6.85 3.82 -1.18
CA ALA A 98 6.61 4.87 -2.16
C ALA A 98 6.91 6.27 -1.60
N VAL A 99 6.55 6.55 -0.34
CA VAL A 99 6.89 7.79 0.36
C VAL A 99 8.40 7.96 0.43
N CYS A 100 9.14 6.93 0.85
CA CYS A 100 10.59 7.01 1.02
C CYS A 100 11.28 7.28 -0.32
N VAL A 101 10.91 6.54 -1.37
CA VAL A 101 11.45 6.75 -2.73
C VAL A 101 11.14 8.16 -3.23
N TRP A 102 9.90 8.64 -3.03
CA TRP A 102 9.50 9.98 -3.47
C TRP A 102 10.26 11.09 -2.73
N VAL A 103 10.33 11.02 -1.41
CA VAL A 103 10.96 12.06 -0.59
C VAL A 103 12.46 12.13 -0.88
N GLU A 104 13.15 10.99 -0.96
CA GLU A 104 14.58 10.94 -1.31
C GLU A 104 14.84 11.47 -2.74
N ALA A 105 13.97 11.13 -3.70
CA ALA A 105 14.09 11.66 -5.06
C ALA A 105 13.94 13.20 -5.10
N GLN A 106 12.98 13.75 -4.36
CA GLN A 106 12.78 15.20 -4.26
C GLN A 106 13.93 15.88 -3.50
N ALA A 107 14.47 15.23 -2.46
CA ALA A 107 15.63 15.72 -1.71
C ALA A 107 16.89 15.80 -2.60
N ASN A 108 17.09 14.84 -3.50
CA ASN A 108 18.16 14.87 -4.51
C ASN A 108 17.99 16.02 -5.52
N LEU A 109 16.78 16.56 -5.64
CA LEU A 109 16.48 17.77 -6.43
C LEU A 109 16.53 19.05 -5.56
N ASN A 110 17.17 19.00 -4.40
CA ASN A 110 17.33 20.10 -3.43
C ASN A 110 16.01 20.61 -2.82
N LEU A 111 14.94 19.80 -2.82
CA LEU A 111 13.71 20.15 -2.10
C LEU A 111 13.81 19.72 -0.65
N ASN A 112 13.26 20.57 0.23
CA ASN A 112 13.17 20.25 1.65
C ASN A 112 12.29 19.01 1.87
N GLU A 113 12.73 18.08 2.71
CA GLU A 113 12.02 16.82 2.96
C GLU A 113 10.59 17.02 3.49
N SER A 114 10.38 18.02 4.35
CA SER A 114 9.03 18.34 4.84
C SER A 114 8.14 18.82 3.70
N GLN A 115 8.68 19.59 2.76
CA GLN A 115 7.94 19.99 1.56
C GLN A 115 7.66 18.78 0.66
N ALA A 116 8.63 17.88 0.48
CA ALA A 116 8.46 16.66 -0.31
C ALA A 116 7.36 15.74 0.27
N VAL A 117 7.29 15.58 1.60
CA VAL A 117 6.21 14.84 2.27
C VAL A 117 4.84 15.49 2.03
N ARG A 118 4.74 16.82 2.14
CA ARG A 118 3.48 17.54 1.81
C ARG A 118 3.10 17.35 0.35
N ASN A 119 4.06 17.46 -0.56
CA ASN A 119 3.85 17.26 -1.99
C ASN A 119 3.38 15.83 -2.29
N PHE A 120 3.89 14.82 -1.58
CA PHE A 120 3.43 13.45 -1.72
C PHE A 120 1.95 13.31 -1.34
N LEU A 121 1.56 13.80 -0.16
CA LEU A 121 0.16 13.76 0.29
C LEU A 121 -0.76 14.50 -0.70
N ALA A 122 -0.35 15.69 -1.13
CA ALA A 122 -1.09 16.47 -2.13
C ALA A 122 -1.19 15.74 -3.48
N TYR A 123 -0.10 15.12 -3.94
CA TYR A 123 -0.08 14.34 -5.18
C TYR A 123 -1.11 13.20 -5.10
N TYR A 124 -1.23 12.49 -3.99
CA TYR A 124 -2.25 11.44 -3.81
C TYR A 124 -3.62 11.95 -3.36
N ASN A 125 -3.81 13.28 -3.25
CA ASN A 125 -5.02 13.93 -2.76
C ASN A 125 -5.45 13.42 -1.36
N ILE A 126 -4.49 13.14 -0.48
CA ILE A 126 -4.72 12.65 0.87
C ILE A 126 -4.85 13.85 1.81
N SER A 127 -5.98 13.95 2.52
CA SER A 127 -6.23 15.06 3.46
C SER A 127 -5.66 14.76 4.85
N GLU A 128 -5.45 15.82 5.65
CA GLU A 128 -4.94 15.71 7.02
C GLU A 128 -5.82 14.83 7.92
N SER A 129 -7.13 14.82 7.67
CA SER A 129 -8.10 13.96 8.36
C SER A 129 -7.97 12.47 8.02
N GLU A 130 -7.40 12.13 6.85
CA GLU A 130 -7.23 10.74 6.40
C GLU A 130 -5.87 10.18 6.78
N TYR A 131 -4.84 11.03 6.74
CA TYR A 131 -3.49 10.72 7.19
C TYR A 131 -2.74 12.01 7.51
N SER A 132 -2.33 12.18 8.75
CA SER A 132 -1.67 13.41 9.17
C SER A 132 -0.26 13.56 8.61
N PHE A 133 0.08 14.77 8.21
CA PHE A 133 1.43 15.14 7.79
C PHE A 133 2.48 14.77 8.86
N ASP A 134 2.18 15.07 10.13
CA ASP A 134 3.11 14.81 11.23
C ASP A 134 3.36 13.32 11.47
N SER A 135 2.33 12.48 11.31
CA SER A 135 2.48 11.03 11.37
C SER A 135 3.40 10.53 10.25
N LEU A 136 3.17 11.01 9.02
CA LEU A 136 3.96 10.58 7.86
C LEU A 136 5.43 10.99 7.99
N ARG A 137 5.66 12.25 8.34
CA ARG A 137 7.00 12.80 8.57
C ARG A 137 7.72 12.03 9.68
N THR A 138 7.04 11.72 10.78
CA THR A 138 7.62 10.95 11.89
C THR A 138 8.01 9.53 11.44
N LYS A 139 7.12 8.83 10.71
CA LYS A 139 7.43 7.49 10.17
C LYS A 139 8.62 7.54 9.21
N TYR A 140 8.67 8.52 8.30
CA TYR A 140 9.79 8.71 7.37
C TYR A 140 11.12 8.96 8.11
N ASN A 141 11.14 9.86 9.09
CA ASN A 141 12.36 10.17 9.85
C ASN A 141 12.91 8.93 10.60
N ARG A 142 12.02 8.08 11.12
CA ARG A 142 12.39 6.80 11.73
C ARG A 142 13.00 5.85 10.70
N TRP A 143 12.33 5.66 9.57
CA TRP A 143 12.83 4.85 8.47
C TRP A 143 14.22 5.31 8.01
N LYS A 144 14.39 6.63 7.81
CA LYS A 144 15.65 7.25 7.39
C LYS A 144 16.77 6.94 8.39
N THR A 145 16.50 7.12 9.68
CA THR A 145 17.45 6.80 10.75
C THR A 145 17.89 5.33 10.70
N ASP A 146 16.94 4.41 10.53
CA ASP A 146 17.24 2.98 10.47
C ASP A 146 17.99 2.58 9.20
N TYR A 147 17.65 3.19 8.07
CA TYR A 147 18.36 3.01 6.79
C TYR A 147 19.84 3.39 6.91
N TYR A 148 20.13 4.58 7.46
CA TYR A 148 21.52 5.02 7.66
C TYR A 148 22.27 4.19 8.70
N LYS A 149 21.60 3.72 9.76
CA LYS A 149 22.22 2.77 10.72
C LYS A 149 22.63 1.47 10.05
N ARG A 150 21.80 0.92 9.16
CA ARG A 150 22.12 -0.32 8.42
C ARG A 150 23.28 -0.13 7.45
N LYS A 151 23.34 1.00 6.74
CA LYS A 151 24.45 1.34 5.85
C LYS A 151 25.78 1.59 6.57
N ARG A 152 25.74 2.02 7.83
CA ARG A 152 26.94 2.31 8.64
C ARG A 152 27.55 1.07 9.31
N LYS A 153 26.87 -0.08 9.32
CA LYS A 153 27.49 -1.30 9.85
C LYS A 153 28.62 -1.71 8.90
N PRO A 154 29.89 -1.77 9.37
CA PRO A 154 30.95 -2.33 8.56
C PRO A 154 30.55 -3.76 8.19
N VAL A 155 30.73 -4.12 6.92
CA VAL A 155 30.71 -5.52 6.50
C VAL A 155 31.91 -6.14 7.20
N ASN A 156 31.69 -6.86 8.30
CA ASN A 156 32.71 -7.71 8.87
C ASN A 156 32.96 -8.81 7.84
N ASN A 157 33.99 -8.62 7.01
CA ASN A 157 34.61 -9.67 6.20
C ASN A 157 35.39 -10.62 7.10
#